data_AF-A0A3L6VDI8-F1
#
_entry.id   AF-A0A3L6VDI8-F1
#
_cell.length_a   1.000
_cell.length_b   1.000
_cell.length_c   1.000
_cell.angle_alpha   90.00
_cell.angle_beta   90.00
_cell.angle_gamma   90.00
#
_symmetry.space_group_name_H-M   'P 1'
#
loop_
_entity.id
_entity.type
_entity.pdbx_description
1 polymer ?
#
loop_
_entity_poly.entity_id
_entity_poly.type
_entity_poly.pdbx_seq_one_letter_code
_entity_poly.pdbx_strand_id
1 'polypeptide(L)'
;MVALGDQLRECPYFYARSQEDVAEIVFCPYNYIIDPQIRSSCSITLKNAVVIFDEAHNIEDVCRDAASFELHQASLEDSAKILTTALQNPNVSDSKKHDLKPLLKLINGWNRWLTNVKPTLKPMG
;
A
#
# COMPACT_ATOMS: atom_id res chain seq x y z
N MET A 1 15.04 -18.96 -10.93
CA MET A 1 14.18 -18.32 -11.94
C MET A 1 14.88 -17.22 -12.73
N VAL A 2 15.74 -16.36 -12.14
CA VAL A 2 16.41 -15.27 -12.89
C VAL A 2 17.25 -15.80 -14.08
N ALA A 3 18.15 -16.75 -13.84
CA ALA A 3 18.96 -17.35 -14.90
C ALA A 3 18.13 -18.04 -16.01
N LEU A 4 16.97 -18.60 -15.67
CA LEU A 4 16.05 -19.21 -16.63
C LEU A 4 15.31 -18.14 -17.45
N GLY A 5 14.85 -17.07 -16.81
CA GLY A 5 14.23 -15.94 -17.52
C GLY A 5 15.20 -15.25 -18.48
N ASP A 6 16.48 -15.14 -18.11
CA ASP A 6 17.52 -14.62 -19.00
C ASP A 6 17.71 -15.51 -20.24
N GLN A 7 17.70 -16.83 -20.08
CA GLN A 7 17.80 -17.80 -21.18
C GLN A 7 16.57 -17.77 -22.10
N LEU A 8 15.37 -17.70 -21.53
CA LEU A 8 14.10 -17.71 -22.25
C LEU A 8 13.69 -16.32 -22.77
N ARG A 9 14.43 -15.27 -22.39
CA ARG A 9 14.11 -13.85 -22.66
C ARG A 9 12.73 -13.46 -22.15
N GLU A 10 12.36 -14.00 -20.98
CA GLU A 10 11.11 -13.72 -20.30
C GLU A 10 11.35 -13.04 -18.96
N CYS A 11 10.40 -12.22 -18.53
CA CYS A 11 10.45 -11.60 -17.21
C CYS A 11 10.18 -12.68 -16.13
N PRO A 12 11.14 -12.99 -15.24
CA PRO A 12 10.97 -14.01 -14.22
C PRO A 12 9.76 -13.78 -13.31
N TYR A 13 9.43 -12.52 -13.05
CA TYR A 13 8.27 -12.14 -12.24
C TYR A 13 6.94 -12.57 -12.90
N PHE A 14 6.74 -12.21 -14.17
CA PHE A 14 5.51 -12.56 -14.88
C PHE A 14 5.43 -14.06 -15.18
N TYR A 15 6.57 -14.70 -15.45
CA TYR A 15 6.63 -16.15 -15.61
C TYR A 15 6.24 -16.87 -14.33
N ALA A 16 6.86 -16.56 -13.18
CA ALA A 16 6.51 -17.19 -11.90
C ALA A 16 5.02 -17.05 -11.58
N ARG A 17 4.46 -15.87 -11.86
CA ARG A 17 3.06 -15.57 -11.62
C ARG A 17 2.10 -16.32 -12.55
N SER A 18 2.49 -16.58 -13.80
CA SER A 18 1.66 -17.38 -14.71
C SER A 18 1.67 -18.88 -14.38
N GLN A 19 2.67 -19.34 -13.61
CA GLN A 19 2.78 -20.73 -13.18
C GLN A 19 2.10 -21.01 -11.82
N GLU A 20 1.57 -19.99 -11.13
CA GLU A 20 0.91 -20.15 -9.82
C GLU A 20 -0.20 -21.20 -9.86
N ASP A 21 -1.07 -21.14 -10.88
CA ASP A 21 -2.26 -22.01 -10.99
C ASP A 21 -1.93 -23.50 -11.17
N VAL A 22 -0.73 -23.82 -11.64
CA VAL A 22 -0.28 -25.21 -11.89
C VAL A 22 0.78 -25.68 -10.89
N ALA A 23 1.21 -24.83 -9.97
CA ALA A 23 2.22 -25.16 -8.98
C ALA A 23 1.62 -25.99 -7.83
N GLU A 24 2.29 -27.07 -7.46
CA GLU A 24 1.92 -27.88 -6.28
C GLU A 24 2.38 -27.23 -4.97
N ILE A 25 3.48 -26.47 -5.00
CA ILE A 25 4.06 -25.78 -3.86
C ILE A 25 4.41 -24.35 -4.28
N VAL A 26 3.91 -23.38 -3.52
CA VAL A 26 4.18 -21.96 -3.73
C VAL A 26 4.89 -21.40 -2.49
N PHE A 27 6.07 -20.84 -2.71
CA PHE A 27 6.78 -20.07 -1.70
C PHE A 27 6.44 -18.59 -1.87
N CYS A 28 5.90 -17.97 -0.82
CA CYS A 28 5.62 -16.54 -0.81
C CYS A 28 5.88 -15.94 0.58
N PRO A 29 6.18 -14.62 0.67
CA PRO A 29 6.30 -13.96 1.95
C PRO A 29 4.92 -13.76 2.60
N TYR A 30 4.90 -13.52 3.91
CA TYR A 30 3.67 -13.43 4.70
C TYR A 30 2.67 -12.39 4.19
N ASN A 31 3.16 -11.24 3.73
CA ASN A 31 2.33 -10.15 3.25
C ASN A 31 1.45 -10.56 2.05
N TYR A 32 1.85 -11.55 1.25
CA TYR A 32 1.03 -12.02 0.12
C TYR A 32 -0.22 -12.78 0.60
N ILE A 33 -0.20 -13.31 1.82
CA ILE A 33 -1.29 -14.07 2.42
C ILE A 33 -2.11 -13.20 3.39
N ILE A 34 -1.42 -12.37 4.18
CA ILE A 34 -1.99 -11.62 5.29
C ILE A 34 -2.59 -10.28 4.83
N ASP A 35 -1.89 -9.53 3.98
CA ASP A 35 -2.37 -8.23 3.51
C ASP A 35 -3.48 -8.43 2.46
N PRO A 36 -4.73 -8.01 2.75
CA PRO A 36 -5.85 -8.20 1.83
C PRO A 36 -5.67 -7.45 0.50
N GLN A 37 -5.03 -6.28 0.51
CA GLN A 37 -4.80 -5.49 -0.70
C GLN A 37 -3.78 -6.18 -1.60
N ILE A 38 -2.67 -6.65 -1.04
CA ILE A 38 -1.66 -7.39 -1.80
C ILE A 38 -2.26 -8.70 -2.33
N ARG A 39 -2.93 -9.48 -1.47
CA ARG A 39 -3.53 -10.76 -1.87
C ARG A 39 -4.52 -10.61 -3.01
N SER A 40 -5.40 -9.61 -2.93
CA SER A 40 -6.36 -9.30 -4.00
C SER A 40 -5.67 -8.85 -5.30
N SER A 41 -4.61 -8.04 -5.20
CA SER A 41 -3.84 -7.56 -6.35
C SER A 41 -3.03 -8.67 -7.02
N CYS A 42 -2.66 -9.69 -6.26
CA CYS A 42 -1.96 -10.88 -6.74
C CYS A 42 -2.90 -11.97 -7.28
N SER A 43 -4.21 -11.89 -7.01
CA SER A 43 -5.22 -12.92 -7.33
C SER A 43 -5.00 -14.27 -6.62
N ILE A 44 -4.32 -14.25 -5.46
CA ILE A 44 -4.00 -15.48 -4.72
C ILE A 44 -5.26 -16.02 -4.06
N THR A 45 -5.62 -17.26 -4.38
CA THR A 45 -6.71 -18.00 -3.75
C THR A 45 -6.16 -19.09 -2.84
N LEU A 46 -6.66 -19.14 -1.60
CA LEU A 46 -6.29 -20.17 -0.62
C LEU A 46 -7.31 -21.31 -0.58
N LYS A 47 -8.28 -21.32 -1.50
CA LYS A 47 -9.31 -22.35 -1.55
C LYS A 47 -8.64 -23.70 -1.85
N ASN A 48 -8.93 -24.69 -1.02
CA ASN A 48 -8.34 -26.04 -1.10
C ASN A 48 -6.81 -26.08 -0.94
N ALA A 49 -6.20 -25.05 -0.34
CA ALA A 49 -4.76 -25.04 -0.06
C ALA A 49 -4.49 -25.36 1.42
N VAL A 50 -3.34 -26.00 1.68
CA VAL A 50 -2.74 -26.06 3.01
C VAL A 50 -1.73 -24.93 3.12
N VAL A 51 -1.87 -24.06 4.12
CA VAL A 51 -0.97 -22.94 4.34
C VAL A 51 -0.05 -23.27 5.51
N ILE A 52 1.25 -23.12 5.28
CA ILE A 52 2.30 -23.35 6.29
C ILE A 52 3.03 -22.02 6.50
N PHE A 53 2.97 -21.51 7.73
CA PHE A 53 3.80 -20.37 8.13
C PHE A 53 5.08 -20.90 8.77
N ASP A 54 6.22 -20.60 8.15
CA ASP A 54 7.54 -20.93 8.67
C ASP A 54 8.07 -19.78 9.54
N GLU A 55 8.59 -20.06 10.74
CA GLU A 55 9.07 -19.04 11.69
C GLU A 55 8.02 -18.00 12.13
N ALA A 56 6.79 -18.44 12.41
CA ALA A 56 5.61 -17.59 12.66
C ALA A 56 5.62 -16.73 13.94
N HIS A 57 6.78 -16.50 14.56
CA HIS A 57 6.87 -15.70 15.80
C HIS A 57 6.59 -14.21 15.58
N ASN A 58 6.76 -13.68 14.35
CA ASN A 58 6.51 -12.27 14.01
C ASN A 58 5.14 -12.03 13.34
N ILE A 59 4.30 -13.07 13.20
CA ILE A 59 3.07 -12.99 12.40
C ILE A 59 2.09 -11.95 12.95
N GLU A 60 2.06 -11.75 14.27
CA GLU A 60 1.20 -10.76 14.91
C GLU A 60 1.58 -9.34 14.49
N ASP A 61 2.88 -9.02 14.48
CA ASP A 61 3.37 -7.71 14.09
C ASP A 61 3.07 -7.45 12.61
N VAL A 62 3.27 -8.45 11.74
CA VAL A 62 2.90 -8.35 10.32
C VAL A 62 1.41 -8.10 10.12
N CYS A 63 0.54 -8.78 10.88
CA CYS A 63 -0.89 -8.55 10.86
C CYS A 63 -1.25 -7.13 11.34
N ARG A 64 -0.60 -6.65 12.41
CA ARG A 64 -0.82 -5.30 12.97
C ARG A 64 -0.43 -4.24 11.96
N ASP A 65 0.74 -4.39 11.33
CA ASP A 65 1.24 -3.48 10.32
C ASP A 65 0.31 -3.44 9.10
N ALA A 66 -0.11 -4.60 8.58
CA ALA A 66 -1.03 -4.70 7.44
C ALA A 66 -2.42 -4.09 7.72
N ALA A 67 -2.84 -4.00 8.98
CA ALA A 67 -4.12 -3.42 9.39
C ALA A 67 -4.01 -1.96 9.86
N SER A 68 -2.80 -1.41 9.94
CA SER A 68 -2.53 -0.08 10.46
C SER A 68 -2.05 0.88 9.36
N PHE A 69 -2.12 2.18 9.65
CA PHE A 69 -1.56 3.20 8.79
C PHE A 69 -1.07 4.37 9.65
N GLU A 70 0.08 4.93 9.31
CA GLU A 70 0.67 6.08 9.98
C GLU A 70 0.62 7.31 9.09
N LEU A 71 0.12 8.43 9.63
CA LEU A 71 0.01 9.69 8.92
C LEU A 71 0.96 10.72 9.54
N HIS A 72 1.96 11.14 8.77
CA HIS A 72 2.91 12.15 9.18
C HIS A 72 2.50 13.55 8.69
N GLN A 73 2.91 14.59 9.42
CA GLN A 73 2.64 15.98 9.01
C GLN A 73 3.20 16.28 7.61
N ALA A 74 4.41 15.79 7.31
CA ALA A 74 5.00 15.91 5.98
C ALA A 74 4.13 15.27 4.88
N SER A 75 3.53 14.11 5.15
CA SER A 75 2.60 13.45 4.22
C SER A 75 1.38 14.30 3.90
N LEU A 76 0.85 15.05 4.89
CA LEU A 76 -0.25 15.99 4.68
C LEU A 76 0.17 17.20 3.84
N GLU A 77 1.34 17.76 4.12
CA GLU A 77 1.89 18.89 3.35
C GLU A 77 2.11 18.52 1.89
N ASP A 78 2.68 17.34 1.63
CA ASP A 78 2.90 16.86 0.28
C ASP A 78 1.59 16.53 -0.44
N SER A 79 0.63 15.93 0.27
CA SER A 79 -0.72 15.68 -0.29
C SER A 79 -1.42 17.00 -0.65
N ALA A 80 -1.30 18.04 0.17
CA ALA A 80 -1.88 19.36 -0.11
C ALA A 80 -1.27 19.99 -1.38
N LYS A 81 0.06 19.86 -1.57
CA LYS A 81 0.75 20.32 -2.79
C LYS A 81 0.23 19.55 -4.01
N ILE A 82 0.20 18.23 -3.96
CA ILE A 82 -0.26 17.36 -5.06
C ILE A 82 -1.71 17.70 -5.46
N LEU A 83 -2.61 17.84 -4.49
CA LEU A 83 -4.00 18.20 -4.75
C LEU A 83 -4.13 19.59 -5.36
N THR A 84 -3.34 20.56 -4.90
CA THR A 84 -3.34 21.92 -5.47
C THR A 84 -2.88 21.89 -6.93
N THR A 85 -1.82 21.15 -7.24
CA THR A 85 -1.35 20.95 -8.62
C THR A 85 -2.40 20.26 -9.48
N ALA A 86 -3.08 19.23 -8.95
CA ALA A 86 -4.13 18.53 -9.67
C ALA A 86 -5.34 19.44 -9.99
N LEU A 87 -5.71 20.33 -9.08
CA LEU A 87 -6.80 21.29 -9.29
C LEU A 87 -6.47 22.35 -10.36
N GLN A 88 -5.19 22.72 -10.48
CA GLN A 88 -4.70 23.66 -11.49
C GLN A 88 -4.50 23.01 -12.86
N ASN A 89 -4.42 21.68 -12.93
CA ASN A 89 -4.19 20.96 -14.18
C ASN A 89 -5.42 21.07 -15.11
N PRO A 90 -5.27 21.59 -16.35
CA PRO A 90 -6.36 21.72 -17.30
C PRO A 90 -6.92 20.37 -17.78
N ASN A 91 -6.14 19.29 -17.71
CA ASN A 91 -6.56 17.95 -18.14
C ASN A 91 -7.42 17.21 -17.11
N VAL A 92 -7.59 17.77 -15.91
CA VAL A 92 -8.46 17.20 -14.88
C VAL A 92 -9.88 17.73 -15.09
N SER A 93 -10.85 16.84 -15.25
CA SER A 93 -12.25 17.20 -15.47
C SER A 93 -12.85 17.98 -14.31
N ASP A 94 -13.84 18.84 -14.60
CA ASP A 94 -14.48 19.67 -13.59
C ASP A 94 -15.18 18.85 -12.50
N SER A 95 -15.73 17.68 -12.84
CA SER A 95 -16.26 16.72 -11.86
C SER A 95 -15.19 16.25 -10.89
N LYS A 96 -14.00 15.88 -11.37
CA LYS A 96 -12.89 15.49 -10.49
C LYS A 96 -12.42 16.67 -9.65
N LYS A 97 -12.33 17.87 -10.22
CA LYS A 97 -11.96 19.07 -9.48
C LYS A 97 -12.98 19.39 -8.37
N HIS A 98 -14.26 19.16 -8.62
CA HIS A 98 -15.30 19.27 -7.61
C HIS A 98 -15.03 18.32 -6.42
N ASP A 99 -14.65 17.07 -6.68
CA ASP A 99 -14.40 16.07 -5.64
C ASP A 99 -13.06 16.30 -4.89
N LEU A 100 -12.04 16.81 -5.58
CA LEU A 100 -10.73 17.10 -4.98
C LEU A 100 -10.74 18.33 -4.05
N LYS A 101 -11.64 19.30 -4.27
CA LYS A 101 -11.73 20.52 -3.45
C LYS A 101 -12.03 20.25 -1.97
N PRO A 102 -13.06 19.44 -1.61
CA PRO A 102 -13.30 19.01 -0.24
C PRO A 102 -12.11 18.30 0.39
N LEU A 103 -11.42 17.43 -0.35
CA LEU A 103 -10.24 16.71 0.13
C LEU A 103 -9.11 17.68 0.49
N LEU A 104 -8.81 18.65 -0.38
CA LEU A 104 -7.80 19.68 -0.09
C LEU A 104 -8.18 20.51 1.13
N LYS A 105 -9.47 20.85 1.29
CA LYS A 105 -9.95 21.57 2.48
C LYS A 105 -9.74 20.74 3.76
N LEU A 106 -10.03 19.45 3.71
CA LEU A 106 -9.85 18.52 4.82
C LEU A 106 -8.37 18.39 5.21
N ILE A 107 -7.48 18.14 4.24
CA ILE A 107 -6.04 18.01 4.48
C ILE A 107 -5.45 19.29 5.07
N ASN A 108 -5.83 20.46 4.54
CA ASN A 108 -5.40 21.74 5.11
C ASN A 108 -5.95 21.98 6.52
N GLY A 109 -7.17 21.51 6.80
CA GLY A 109 -7.76 21.53 8.13
C GLY A 109 -6.97 20.69 9.13
N TRP A 110 -6.63 19.46 8.75
CA TRP A 110 -5.82 18.54 9.56
C TRP A 110 -4.41 19.07 9.80
N ASN A 111 -3.75 19.62 8.78
CA ASN A 111 -2.41 20.19 8.93
C ASN A 111 -2.42 21.39 9.90
N ARG A 112 -3.45 22.24 9.81
CA ARG A 112 -3.64 23.37 10.74
C ARG A 112 -3.87 22.88 12.17
N TRP A 113 -4.72 21.87 12.35
CA TRP A 113 -4.98 21.28 13.66
C TRP A 113 -3.70 20.69 14.26
N LEU A 114 -2.94 19.89 13.51
CA LEU A 114 -1.66 19.32 13.96
C LEU A 114 -0.66 20.40 14.37
N THR A 115 -0.54 21.46 13.58
CA THR A 115 0.35 22.60 13.88
C THR A 115 -0.04 23.29 15.19
N ASN A 116 -1.34 23.37 15.49
CA ASN A 116 -1.85 23.98 16.71
C ASN A 116 -1.77 23.06 17.94
N VAL A 117 -1.77 21.74 17.75
CA VAL A 117 -1.67 20.75 18.84
C VAL A 117 -0.22 20.47 19.23
N LYS A 118 0.72 20.54 18.28
CA LYS A 118 2.15 20.30 18.53
C LYS A 118 2.75 21.09 19.73
N PRO A 119 2.40 22.37 19.96
CA PRO A 119 2.85 23.13 21.13
C PRO A 119 2.24 22.67 22.46
N THR A 120 1.10 21.98 22.42
CA THR A 120 0.39 21.50 23.63
C THR A 120 0.78 20.10 24.08
N LEU A 121 1.43 19.33 23.21
CA LEU A 121 1.96 18.01 23.56
C LEU A 121 3.26 18.20 24.34
N LYS A 122 3.29 17.78 25.61
CA LYS A 122 4.56 17.69 26.35
C LYS A 122 5.51 16.76 25.58
N PRO A 123 6.81 17.08 25.47
CA PRO A 123 7.78 16.12 24.98
C PRO A 123 7.70 14.88 25.87
N MET A 124 7.41 13.72 25.28
CA MET A 124 7.60 12.44 25.95
C MET A 124 9.12 12.26 26.07
N GLY A 125 9.61 12.36 27.30
CA GLY A 125 11.01 12.12 27.63
C GLY A 125 11.40 10.65 27.52
#